data_AF-A0A962A776-F1
#
_entry.id   AF-A0A962A776-F1
#
_cell.length_a   1.000
_cell.length_b   1.000
_cell.length_c   1.000
_cell.angle_alpha   90.00
_cell.angle_beta   90.00
_cell.angle_gamma   90.00
#
_symmetry.space_group_name_H-M   'P 1'
#
loop_
_entity.id
_entity.type
_entity.pdbx_description
1 polymer ?
#
loop_
_entity_poly.entity_id
_entity_poly.type
_entity_poly.pdbx_seq_one_letter_code
_entity_poly.pdbx_strand_id
1 'polypeptide(L)'
;MRYKRQITLPEIGIDGQEKIARTHVLCVGAGGLGSPVLLYLAAAGIGHIGIIDFDHVDESNLQRQILFTTDGVGQPKAVQAKERLQALNPEIEITVYEDELNAENAPDLFQAYDIILDGTDNFETKFLIND
;
A
#
# COMPACT_ATOMS: atom_id res chain seq x y z
N MET A 1 -19.13 -8.95 -11.40
CA MET A 1 -18.20 -7.80 -11.38
C MET A 1 -17.66 -7.63 -9.97
N ARG A 2 -16.33 -7.55 -9.79
CA ARG A 2 -15.64 -7.51 -8.49
C ARG A 2 -16.15 -6.38 -7.58
N TYR A 3 -16.30 -5.18 -8.12
CA TYR A 3 -16.65 -3.96 -7.37
C TYR A 3 -18.17 -3.71 -7.22
N LYS A 4 -19.04 -4.68 -7.55
CA LYS A 4 -20.51 -4.47 -7.60
C LYS A 4 -21.08 -3.86 -6.30
N ARG A 5 -20.58 -4.30 -5.13
CA ARG A 5 -21.03 -3.81 -3.83
C ARG A 5 -20.66 -2.34 -3.58
N GLN A 6 -19.49 -1.92 -4.04
CA GLN A 6 -19.01 -0.54 -3.95
C GLN A 6 -19.81 0.37 -4.89
N ILE A 7 -20.00 -0.06 -6.15
CA ILE A 7 -20.76 0.67 -7.18
C ILE A 7 -22.23 0.90 -6.78
N THR A 8 -22.81 0.03 -5.94
CA THR A 8 -24.21 0.18 -5.52
C THR A 8 -24.40 1.34 -4.52
N LEU A 9 -23.33 1.81 -3.88
CA LEU A 9 -23.38 2.95 -2.97
C LEU A 9 -23.56 4.24 -3.78
N PRO A 10 -24.59 5.06 -3.48
CA PRO A 10 -24.84 6.31 -4.20
C PRO A 10 -23.65 7.28 -4.20
N GLU A 11 -22.83 7.25 -3.15
CA GLU A 11 -21.65 8.12 -2.98
C GLU A 11 -20.46 7.68 -3.85
N ILE A 12 -20.45 6.44 -4.35
CA ILE A 12 -19.41 5.91 -5.23
C ILE A 12 -19.94 5.80 -6.66
N GLY A 13 -20.99 5.01 -6.89
CA GLY A 13 -21.51 4.77 -8.23
C GLY A 13 -20.46 4.19 -9.18
N ILE A 14 -20.72 4.30 -10.48
CA ILE A 14 -19.76 3.90 -11.52
C ILE A 14 -18.61 4.92 -11.58
N ASP A 15 -18.94 6.21 -11.62
CA ASP A 15 -17.97 7.30 -11.78
C ASP A 15 -16.93 7.34 -10.63
N GLY A 16 -17.36 7.10 -9.39
CA GLY A 16 -16.45 7.02 -8.25
C GLY A 16 -15.55 5.80 -8.30
N GLN A 17 -16.05 4.66 -8.78
CA GLN A 17 -15.22 3.48 -8.98
C GLN A 17 -14.19 3.69 -10.10
N GLU A 18 -14.57 4.35 -11.19
CA GLU A 18 -13.62 4.74 -12.25
C GLU A 18 -12.56 5.71 -11.71
N LYS A 19 -12.93 6.63 -10.84
CA LYS A 19 -11.97 7.51 -10.16
C LYS A 19 -11.00 6.73 -9.29
N ILE A 20 -11.49 5.81 -8.45
CA ILE A 20 -10.66 4.92 -7.62
C ILE A 20 -9.67 4.14 -8.50
N ALA A 21 -10.14 3.59 -9.61
CA ALA A 21 -9.33 2.81 -10.54
C ALA A 21 -8.26 3.64 -11.30
N ARG A 22 -8.35 4.98 -11.28
CA ARG A 22 -7.34 5.87 -11.87
C ARG A 22 -6.40 6.49 -10.85
N THR A 23 -6.69 6.36 -9.56
CA THR A 23 -5.88 6.93 -8.49
C THR A 23 -4.61 6.12 -8.27
N HIS A 24 -3.50 6.82 -8.05
CA HIS A 24 -2.21 6.28 -7.67
C HIS A 24 -1.93 6.60 -6.21
N VAL A 25 -1.60 5.59 -5.40
CA VAL A 25 -1.35 5.75 -3.96
C VAL A 25 0.02 5.20 -3.58
N LEU A 26 0.84 5.99 -2.90
CA LEU A 26 2.08 5.53 -2.27
C LEU A 26 1.81 5.21 -0.80
N CYS A 27 2.18 4.01 -0.36
CA CYS A 27 2.21 3.64 1.05
C CYS A 27 3.67 3.55 1.54
N VAL A 28 4.01 4.40 2.51
CA VAL A 28 5.31 4.42 3.17
C VAL A 28 5.24 3.55 4.41
N GLY A 29 5.83 2.36 4.35
CA GLY A 29 5.76 1.33 5.38
C GLY A 29 4.56 0.39 5.20
N ALA A 30 4.86 -0.90 5.04
CA ALA A 30 3.92 -2.02 4.95
C ALA A 30 3.72 -2.75 6.31
N GLY A 31 4.15 -2.12 7.41
CA GLY A 31 4.07 -2.63 8.77
C GLY A 31 2.64 -2.68 9.35
N GLY A 32 2.51 -2.50 10.67
CA GLY A 32 1.22 -2.70 11.38
C GLY A 32 0.11 -1.74 10.94
N LEU A 33 0.48 -0.52 10.53
CA LEU A 33 -0.46 0.49 10.01
C LEU A 33 -0.70 0.31 8.51
N GLY A 34 0.37 0.10 7.73
CA GLY A 34 0.29 -0.09 6.28
C GLY A 34 -0.45 -1.36 5.87
N SER A 35 -0.25 -2.48 6.58
CA SER A 35 -0.86 -3.79 6.29
C SER A 35 -2.39 -3.72 6.07
N PRO A 36 -3.21 -3.25 7.03
CA PRO A 36 -4.66 -3.17 6.84
C PRO A 36 -5.04 -2.18 5.73
N VAL A 37 -4.34 -1.04 5.62
CA VAL A 37 -4.63 -0.01 4.62
C VAL A 37 -4.43 -0.56 3.21
N LEU A 38 -3.28 -1.20 2.96
CA LEU A 38 -2.95 -1.83 1.68
C LEU A 38 -3.98 -2.88 1.26
N LEU A 39 -4.43 -3.73 2.20
CA LEU A 39 -5.48 -4.72 1.94
C LEU A 39 -6.79 -4.07 1.47
N TYR A 40 -7.21 -2.98 2.12
CA TYR A 40 -8.44 -2.29 1.75
C TYR A 40 -8.32 -1.48 0.46
N LEU A 41 -7.18 -0.84 0.19
CA LEU A 41 -6.93 -0.15 -1.07
C LEU A 41 -6.96 -1.12 -2.26
N ALA A 42 -6.31 -2.27 -2.12
CA ALA A 42 -6.32 -3.30 -3.15
C ALA A 42 -7.72 -3.87 -3.37
N ALA A 43 -8.47 -4.14 -2.30
CA ALA A 43 -9.86 -4.60 -2.38
C ALA A 43 -10.82 -3.54 -2.95
N ALA A 44 -10.54 -2.25 -2.74
CA ALA A 44 -11.28 -1.13 -3.32
C ALA A 44 -10.98 -0.95 -4.81
N GLY A 45 -9.87 -1.49 -5.31
CA GLY A 45 -9.49 -1.39 -6.72
C GLY A 45 -8.77 -0.08 -7.07
N ILE A 46 -7.94 0.43 -6.16
CA ILE A 46 -6.99 1.51 -6.49
C ILE A 46 -6.14 1.06 -7.69
N GLY A 47 -6.07 1.92 -8.72
CA GLY A 47 -5.44 1.57 -9.99
C GLY A 47 -3.97 1.19 -9.84
N HIS A 48 -3.22 2.01 -9.09
CA HIS A 48 -1.80 1.79 -8.85
C HIS A 48 -1.43 2.01 -7.37
N ILE A 49 -0.75 1.03 -6.78
CA ILE A 49 -0.24 1.11 -5.41
C ILE A 49 1.29 1.03 -5.44
N GLY A 50 1.95 2.09 -4.99
CA GLY A 50 3.36 2.09 -4.62
C GLY A 50 3.53 1.65 -3.17
N ILE A 51 4.52 0.81 -2.89
CA ILE A 51 4.87 0.37 -1.53
C ILE A 51 6.36 0.57 -1.33
N ILE A 52 6.75 1.41 -0.38
CA ILE A 52 8.15 1.57 0.04
C ILE A 52 8.32 1.04 1.47
N ASP A 53 9.15 0.02 1.63
CA ASP A 53 9.48 -0.58 2.93
C ASP A 53 10.82 -1.33 2.81
N PHE A 54 11.76 -1.03 3.70
CA PHE A 54 13.11 -1.61 3.71
C PHE A 54 13.22 -2.87 4.58
N ASP A 55 12.22 -3.16 5.40
CA ASP A 55 12.26 -4.27 6.34
C ASP A 55 11.93 -5.61 5.69
N HIS A 56 12.27 -6.68 6.41
CA HIS A 56 11.83 -8.03 6.11
C HIS A 56 10.72 -8.47 7.06
N VAL A 57 9.92 -9.46 6.65
CA VAL A 57 8.88 -10.05 7.49
C VAL A 57 9.50 -10.81 8.65
N ASP A 58 9.05 -10.49 9.87
CA ASP A 58 9.51 -11.11 11.11
C ASP A 58 8.32 -11.77 11.83
N GLU A 59 8.53 -12.96 12.41
CA GLU A 59 7.48 -13.71 13.09
C GLU A 59 6.86 -12.92 14.26
N SER A 60 7.67 -12.15 15.01
CA SER A 60 7.21 -11.31 16.12
C SER A 60 6.26 -10.19 15.69
N ASN A 61 6.25 -9.87 14.39
CA ASN A 61 5.45 -8.81 13.82
C ASN A 61 4.10 -9.30 13.29
N LEU A 62 3.93 -10.61 13.09
CA LEU A 62 2.71 -11.22 12.51
C LEU A 62 1.44 -10.98 13.34
N GLN A 63 1.57 -10.74 14.65
CA GLN A 63 0.42 -10.43 15.53
C GLN A 63 -0.33 -9.15 15.13
N ARG A 64 0.32 -8.24 14.38
CA ARG A 64 -0.26 -6.96 13.93
C ARG A 64 -0.12 -6.69 12.43
N GLN A 65 0.83 -7.34 11.76
CA GLN A 65 1.07 -7.17 10.32
C GLN A 65 0.29 -8.20 9.51
N ILE A 66 -1.04 -8.03 9.49
CA ILE A 66 -2.00 -9.01 8.98
C ILE A 66 -1.90 -9.28 7.46
N LEU A 67 -1.10 -8.50 6.73
CA LEU A 67 -0.84 -8.73 5.31
C LEU A 67 0.05 -9.96 5.08
N PHE A 68 0.92 -10.26 6.05
CA PHE A 68 1.94 -11.30 5.96
C PHE A 68 1.52 -12.59 6.68
N THR A 69 2.23 -13.67 6.38
CA THR A 69 2.02 -15.00 6.96
C THR A 69 3.36 -15.60 7.39
N THR A 70 3.32 -16.68 8.16
CA THR A 70 4.54 -17.40 8.59
C THR A 70 5.41 -17.85 7.42
N ASP A 71 4.80 -18.24 6.29
CA ASP A 71 5.54 -18.61 5.06
C ASP A 71 6.34 -17.44 4.46
N GLY A 72 6.03 -16.21 4.87
CA GLY A 72 6.71 -14.99 4.45
C GLY A 72 7.95 -14.61 5.23
N VAL A 73 8.20 -15.24 6.38
CA VAL A 73 9.27 -14.82 7.28
C VAL A 73 10.61 -14.81 6.57
N GLY A 74 11.33 -13.70 6.67
CA GLY A 74 12.61 -13.46 5.99
C GLY A 74 12.48 -12.93 4.56
N GLN A 75 11.28 -12.74 4.00
CA GLN A 75 11.09 -12.05 2.72
C GLN A 75 11.00 -10.53 2.91
N PRO A 76 11.46 -9.72 1.94
CA PRO A 76 11.25 -8.28 1.95
C PRO A 76 9.75 -7.94 2.04
N LYS A 77 9.38 -7.05 2.99
CA LYS A 77 7.98 -6.69 3.23
C LYS A 77 7.32 -6.12 1.98
N ALA A 78 7.99 -5.22 1.26
CA ALA A 78 7.43 -4.58 0.07
C ALA A 78 7.12 -5.63 -1.02
N VAL A 79 8.05 -6.55 -1.29
CA VAL A 79 7.88 -7.62 -2.29
C VAL A 79 6.77 -8.57 -1.88
N GLN A 80 6.78 -9.04 -0.63
CA GLN A 80 5.73 -9.95 -0.17
C GLN A 80 4.35 -9.27 -0.17
N ALA A 81 4.27 -8.00 0.20
CA ALA A 81 3.04 -7.23 0.14
C ALA A 81 2.46 -7.23 -1.28
N LYS A 82 3.28 -6.98 -2.30
CA LYS A 82 2.86 -7.04 -3.70
C LYS A 82 2.26 -8.39 -4.07
N GLU A 83 2.94 -9.50 -3.77
CA GLU A 83 2.45 -10.84 -4.10
C GLU A 83 1.07 -11.11 -3.46
N ARG A 84 0.93 -10.75 -2.18
CA ARG A 84 -0.30 -10.96 -1.41
C ARG A 84 -1.46 -10.10 -1.94
N LEU A 85 -1.19 -8.84 -2.28
CA LEU A 85 -2.20 -7.92 -2.80
C LEU A 85 -2.60 -8.24 -4.24
N GLN A 86 -1.65 -8.68 -5.08
CA GLN A 86 -1.96 -9.15 -6.44
C GLN A 86 -2.79 -10.45 -6.43
N ALA A 87 -2.53 -11.35 -5.46
CA ALA A 87 -3.37 -12.53 -5.26
C ALA A 87 -4.81 -12.14 -4.83
N LEU A 88 -4.97 -11.07 -4.03
CA LEU A 88 -6.27 -10.53 -3.65
C LEU A 88 -6.99 -9.88 -4.84
N ASN A 89 -6.29 -9.03 -5.59
CA ASN A 89 -6.82 -8.32 -6.75
C ASN A 89 -5.78 -8.28 -7.89
N PRO A 90 -5.91 -9.12 -8.93
CA PRO A 90 -4.97 -9.15 -10.05
C PRO A 90 -5.18 -8.02 -11.06
N GLU A 91 -6.20 -7.18 -10.90
CA GLU A 91 -6.52 -6.08 -11.82
C GLU A 91 -5.75 -4.79 -11.48
N ILE A 92 -5.09 -4.71 -10.32
CA ILE A 92 -4.36 -3.52 -9.87
C ILE A 92 -2.87 -3.61 -10.21
N GLU A 93 -2.26 -2.47 -10.46
CA GLU A 93 -0.82 -2.35 -10.62
C GLU A 93 -0.14 -2.13 -9.26
N ILE A 94 1.00 -2.77 -9.03
CA ILE A 94 1.79 -2.59 -7.79
C ILE A 94 3.28 -2.43 -8.11
N THR A 95 3.84 -1.33 -7.63
CA THR A 95 5.28 -1.04 -7.65
C THR A 95 5.83 -1.12 -6.23
N VAL A 96 7.00 -1.73 -6.07
CA VAL A 96 7.65 -1.92 -4.77
C VAL A 96 9.01 -1.25 -4.78
N TYR A 97 9.38 -0.67 -3.65
CA TYR A 97 10.69 -0.08 -3.38
C TYR A 97 11.19 -0.70 -2.08
N GLU A 98 12.29 -1.46 -2.15
CA GLU A 98 12.92 -2.14 -1.01
C GLU A 98 13.92 -1.22 -0.30
N ASP A 99 13.58 0.07 -0.20
CA ASP A 99 14.43 1.13 0.33
C ASP A 99 13.71 1.88 1.46
N GLU A 100 14.48 2.61 2.26
CA GLU A 100 13.93 3.55 3.23
C GLU A 100 13.57 4.87 2.53
N LEU A 101 12.42 5.46 2.88
CA LEU A 101 12.07 6.80 2.40
C LEU A 101 13.03 7.82 3.02
N ASN A 102 13.65 8.64 2.18
CA ASN A 102 14.61 9.65 2.59
C ASN A 102 14.47 10.92 1.73
N ALA A 103 15.20 11.97 2.09
CA ALA A 103 15.13 13.26 1.41
C ALA A 103 15.59 13.22 -0.07
N GLU A 104 16.36 12.20 -0.47
CA GLU A 104 16.84 12.06 -1.85
C GLU A 104 15.78 11.42 -2.74
N ASN A 105 15.05 10.41 -2.25
CA ASN A 105 14.06 9.69 -3.05
C ASN A 105 12.61 10.22 -2.92
N ALA A 106 12.28 10.92 -1.82
CA ALA A 106 10.92 11.38 -1.57
C ALA A 106 10.36 12.32 -2.65
N PRO A 107 11.09 13.32 -3.18
CA PRO A 107 10.53 14.24 -4.17
C PRO A 107 10.06 13.55 -5.45
N ASP A 108 10.87 12.64 -5.98
CA ASP A 108 10.56 11.91 -7.21
C ASP A 108 9.43 10.90 -6.99
N LEU A 109 9.43 10.21 -5.84
CA LEU A 109 8.35 9.32 -5.46
C LEU A 109 7.03 10.08 -5.33
N PHE A 110 7.00 11.18 -4.58
CA PHE A 110 5.75 11.88 -4.28
C PHE A 110 5.12 12.51 -5.52
N GLN A 111 5.92 12.92 -6.51
CA GLN A 111 5.40 13.42 -7.79
C GLN A 111 4.67 12.35 -8.61
N ALA A 112 4.93 11.06 -8.37
CA ALA A 112 4.34 9.95 -9.13
C ALA A 112 2.99 9.46 -8.59
N TYR A 113 2.55 9.92 -7.42
CA TYR A 113 1.34 9.44 -6.75
C TYR A 113 0.41 10.59 -6.35
N ASP A 114 -0.91 10.34 -6.40
CA ASP A 114 -1.91 11.33 -6.03
C ASP A 114 -2.07 11.47 -4.50
N ILE A 115 -1.82 10.36 -3.78
CA ILE A 115 -2.01 10.27 -2.34
C ILE A 115 -0.79 9.58 -1.73
N ILE A 116 -0.21 10.21 -0.71
CA ILE A 116 0.84 9.63 0.12
C ILE A 116 0.22 9.17 1.45
N LEU A 117 0.45 7.91 1.80
CA LEU A 117 -0.01 7.31 3.04
C LEU A 117 1.18 6.98 3.92
N ASP A 118 1.22 7.61 5.07
CA ASP A 118 2.16 7.31 6.13
C ASP A 118 1.70 6.07 6.92
N GLY A 119 2.33 4.94 6.66
CA GLY A 119 2.20 3.69 7.40
C GLY A 119 3.33 3.44 8.40
N THR A 120 4.18 4.45 8.65
CA THR A 120 5.35 4.34 9.53
C THR A 120 4.99 4.59 10.99
N ASP A 121 5.81 4.07 11.90
CA ASP A 121 5.69 4.28 13.34
C ASP A 121 6.84 5.10 13.94
N ASN A 122 7.72 5.66 13.08
CA ASN A 122 8.83 6.51 13.51
C ASN A 122 8.54 8.01 13.22
N PHE A 123 9.10 8.91 14.03
CA PHE A 123 8.85 10.35 13.90
C PHE A 123 9.61 11.00 12.75
N GLU A 124 10.82 10.55 12.44
CA GLU A 124 11.68 11.16 11.43
C GLU A 124 11.04 11.08 10.03
N THR A 125 10.55 9.91 9.66
CA THR A 125 9.83 9.72 8.39
C THR A 125 8.51 10.50 8.37
N LYS A 126 7.83 10.66 9.51
CA LYS A 126 6.62 11.49 9.60
C LYS A 126 6.89 12.97 9.30
N PHE A 127 7.99 13.51 9.80
CA PHE A 127 8.40 14.88 9.47
C PHE A 127 8.75 14.99 7.99
N LEU A 128 9.54 14.04 7.47
CA LEU A 128 9.92 14.01 6.05
C LEU A 128 8.71 13.96 5.10
N ILE A 129 7.67 13.18 5.42
CA ILE A 129 6.46 13.10 4.60
C ILE A 129 5.68 14.42 4.59
N ASN A 130 5.74 15.18 5.69
CA ASN A 130 4.92 16.39 5.88
C ASN A 130 5.61 17.68 5.41
N ASP A 131 6.93 17.65 5.22
CA ASP A 131 7.73 18.77 4.72
C ASP A 131 7.64 18.91 3.19
#